data_AF-B9F4C3-F1
#
_entry.id   AF-B9F4C3-F1
#
_cell.length_a   1.000
_cell.length_b   1.000
_cell.length_c   1.000
_cell.angle_alpha   90.00
_cell.angle_beta   90.00
_cell.angle_gamma   90.00
#
_symmetry.space_group_name_H-M   'P 1'
#
loop_
_entity.id
_entity.type
_entity.pdbx_description
1 polymer ?
#
loop_
_entity_poly.entity_id
_entity_poly.type
_entity_poly.pdbx_seq_one_letter_code
_entity_poly.pdbx_strand_id
1 'polypeptide(L)'
;MQASSMEASNCSIALEISHVATPGLPVLLLGSSLALLAVFLVYFYAPFWSLRTVPGPPTRFPIGHLHLLAKNGPDVFRAITKEYGPIFRFHMGRQPLVIVANAELCKEVGIKKFKDIRNRSTPPPNVGTLHQDALFLTRDSTWSSMRNMVIPLYQPARLAGLIPTMQSYVDALVDNIAGCPDQDCIPFCQLSLCMAIDIIGKTAFGIEFGLSRKAADTAAGDDGNGDDDDDVKEFLREYKKSMEFIKMDLSSSLSTILGLFLPCVQTPCKRLLRRVPGTADYKMDQNERRLCRRIDAIIAGRRRDRDAGRRGGAGLHRGAA
;
A
#
# COMPACT_ATOMS: atom_id res chain seq x y z
N MET A 1 -44.38 -72.71 -47.40
CA MET A 1 -43.49 -72.08 -48.40
C MET A 1 -43.14 -70.70 -47.85
N GLN A 2 -41.84 -70.38 -47.78
CA GLN A 2 -41.23 -69.22 -47.11
C GLN A 2 -41.94 -67.88 -47.33
N ALA A 3 -41.96 -67.04 -46.29
CA ALA A 3 -41.19 -65.80 -46.30
C ALA A 3 -41.11 -65.19 -44.89
N SER A 4 -39.87 -64.93 -44.49
CA SER A 4 -39.45 -64.16 -43.32
C SER A 4 -39.88 -62.70 -43.47
N SER A 5 -40.45 -62.10 -42.43
CA SER A 5 -40.44 -60.65 -42.25
C SER A 5 -40.21 -60.33 -40.78
N MET A 6 -39.07 -59.71 -40.51
CA MET A 6 -38.62 -59.16 -39.24
C MET A 6 -39.69 -58.24 -38.64
N GLU A 7 -40.28 -58.63 -37.52
CA GLU A 7 -40.94 -57.66 -36.63
C GLU A 7 -39.85 -56.94 -35.84
N ALA A 8 -39.65 -55.68 -36.21
CA ALA A 8 -38.83 -54.75 -35.48
C ALA A 8 -39.35 -54.61 -34.05
N SER A 9 -38.47 -54.90 -33.10
CA SER A 9 -38.67 -54.63 -31.68
C SER A 9 -38.77 -53.11 -31.47
N ASN A 10 -40.00 -52.60 -31.46
CA ASN A 10 -40.30 -51.23 -31.04
C ASN A 10 -40.20 -51.14 -29.51
N CYS A 11 -38.98 -51.24 -28.99
CA CYS A 11 -38.67 -50.77 -27.65
C CYS A 11 -38.54 -49.24 -27.72
N SER A 12 -39.68 -48.54 -27.75
CA SER A 12 -39.72 -47.13 -27.40
C SER A 12 -39.40 -47.03 -25.92
N ILE A 13 -38.12 -46.83 -25.59
CA ILE A 13 -37.71 -46.28 -24.30
C ILE A 13 -38.24 -44.85 -24.30
N ALA A 14 -39.50 -44.69 -23.90
CA ALA A 14 -40.00 -43.44 -23.39
C ALA A 14 -39.14 -43.13 -22.16
N LEU A 15 -38.12 -42.31 -22.37
CA LEU A 15 -37.46 -41.57 -21.31
C LEU A 15 -38.53 -40.62 -20.77
N GLU A 16 -39.39 -41.14 -19.89
CA GLU A 16 -40.11 -40.36 -18.92
C GLU A 16 -39.05 -39.61 -18.13
N ILE A 17 -38.77 -38.37 -18.56
CA ILE A 17 -38.19 -37.36 -17.69
C ILE A 17 -39.30 -37.08 -16.68
N SER A 18 -39.40 -37.95 -15.68
CA SER A 18 -40.15 -37.66 -14.47
C SER A 18 -39.62 -36.33 -13.96
N HIS A 19 -40.40 -35.28 -14.17
CA HIS A 19 -40.27 -34.04 -13.45
C HIS A 19 -40.53 -34.40 -11.99
N VAL A 20 -39.51 -34.91 -11.30
CA VAL A 20 -39.47 -34.98 -9.85
C VAL A 20 -39.34 -33.52 -9.39
N ALA A 21 -40.46 -32.81 -9.45
CA ALA A 21 -40.66 -31.59 -8.71
C ALA A 21 -40.62 -31.99 -7.24
N THR A 22 -39.43 -32.04 -6.66
CA THR A 22 -39.28 -32.12 -5.21
C THR A 22 -39.82 -30.82 -4.64
N PRO A 23 -40.99 -30.80 -3.95
CA PRO A 23 -41.61 -29.57 -3.48
C PRO A 23 -40.75 -28.83 -2.42
N GLY A 24 -39.69 -29.47 -1.91
CA GLY A 24 -38.73 -28.88 -0.98
C GLY A 24 -37.59 -28.09 -1.62
N LEU A 25 -37.22 -28.36 -2.87
CA LEU A 25 -36.08 -27.68 -3.52
C LEU A 25 -36.30 -26.17 -3.70
N PRO A 26 -37.46 -25.67 -4.18
CA PRO A 26 -37.68 -24.22 -4.27
C PRO A 26 -37.74 -23.56 -2.88
N VAL A 27 -38.27 -24.24 -1.86
CA VAL A 27 -38.33 -23.73 -0.48
C VAL A 27 -36.93 -23.62 0.13
N LEU A 28 -36.05 -24.58 -0.12
CA LEU A 28 -34.65 -24.55 0.32
C LEU A 28 -33.84 -23.46 -0.40
N LEU A 29 -34.06 -23.26 -1.70
CA LEU A 29 -33.44 -22.17 -2.46
C LEU A 29 -33.92 -20.79 -1.99
N LEU A 30 -35.21 -20.66 -1.68
CA LEU A 30 -35.78 -19.41 -1.17
C LEU A 30 -35.30 -19.12 0.26
N GLY A 31 -35.23 -20.14 1.11
CA GLY A 31 -34.69 -20.03 2.47
C GLY A 31 -33.20 -19.67 2.49
N SER A 32 -32.39 -20.30 1.64
CA SER A 32 -30.96 -19.99 1.52
C SER A 32 -30.71 -18.60 0.94
N SER A 33 -31.47 -18.18 -0.07
CA SER A 33 -31.36 -16.82 -0.61
C SER A 33 -31.77 -15.74 0.39
N LEU A 34 -32.84 -15.96 1.18
CA LEU A 34 -33.24 -15.05 2.24
C LEU A 34 -32.21 -14.98 3.37
N ALA A 35 -31.62 -16.12 3.76
CA ALA A 35 -30.55 -16.16 4.75
C ALA A 35 -29.30 -15.42 4.26
N LEU A 36 -28.90 -15.60 2.99
CA LEU A 36 -27.80 -14.87 2.38
C LEU A 36 -28.08 -13.36 2.32
N LEU A 37 -29.31 -12.96 1.98
CA LEU A 37 -29.71 -11.56 2.00
C LEU A 37 -29.67 -10.98 3.41
N ALA A 38 -30.15 -11.71 4.41
CA ALA A 38 -30.09 -11.28 5.81
C ALA A 38 -28.64 -11.11 6.28
N VAL A 39 -27.76 -12.09 5.98
CA VAL A 39 -26.33 -11.99 6.27
C VAL A 39 -25.70 -10.79 5.55
N PHE A 40 -26.03 -10.57 4.28
CA PHE A 40 -25.56 -9.43 3.51
C PHE A 40 -25.99 -8.11 4.14
N LEU A 41 -27.26 -7.96 4.50
CA LEU A 41 -27.78 -6.76 5.16
C LEU A 41 -27.13 -6.54 6.52
N VAL A 42 -27.05 -7.57 7.38
CA VAL A 42 -26.38 -7.46 8.68
C VAL A 42 -24.91 -7.08 8.51
N TYR A 43 -24.20 -7.71 7.58
CA TYR A 43 -22.80 -7.45 7.32
C TYR A 43 -22.51 -5.98 6.95
N PHE A 44 -23.38 -5.38 6.13
CA PHE A 44 -23.24 -4.00 5.71
C PHE A 44 -23.83 -2.97 6.70
N TYR A 45 -24.98 -3.26 7.32
CA TYR A 45 -25.69 -2.32 8.18
C TYR A 45 -25.26 -2.36 9.65
N ALA A 46 -24.74 -3.50 10.17
CA ALA A 46 -24.32 -3.57 11.57
C ALA A 46 -23.24 -2.54 11.95
N PRO A 47 -22.18 -2.30 11.14
CA PRO A 47 -21.20 -1.25 11.43
C PRO A 47 -21.79 0.16 11.39
N PHE A 48 -22.78 0.39 10.51
CA PHE A 48 -23.50 1.66 10.44
C PHE A 48 -24.32 1.91 11.71
N TRP A 49 -25.03 0.89 12.17
CA TRP A 49 -25.87 0.98 13.36
C TRP A 49 -25.06 1.22 14.64
N SER A 50 -23.85 0.68 14.73
CA SER A 50 -22.96 0.83 15.90
C SER A 50 -22.63 2.29 16.24
N LEU A 51 -22.52 3.16 15.23
CA LEU A 51 -22.21 4.59 15.41
C LEU A 51 -23.43 5.52 15.25
N ARG A 52 -24.66 4.99 15.25
CA ARG A 52 -25.87 5.81 14.99
C ARG A 52 -26.10 6.95 15.98
N THR A 53 -25.50 6.87 17.17
CA THR A 53 -25.58 7.88 18.23
C THR A 53 -24.60 9.03 18.01
N VAL A 54 -23.58 8.85 17.19
CA VAL A 54 -22.60 9.88 16.85
C VAL A 54 -23.18 10.76 15.74
N PRO A 55 -23.16 12.10 15.88
CA PRO A 55 -23.69 13.00 14.86
C PRO A 55 -22.88 12.87 13.56
N GLY A 56 -23.52 13.09 12.42
CA GLY A 56 -22.86 13.08 11.12
C GLY A 56 -23.83 12.98 9.96
N PRO A 57 -23.34 13.20 8.74
CA PRO A 57 -24.19 13.29 7.56
C PRO A 57 -24.90 11.97 7.23
N PRO A 58 -26.00 12.03 6.47
CA PRO A 58 -26.68 10.84 5.99
C PRO A 58 -25.77 10.06 5.03
N THR A 59 -25.65 8.76 5.26
CA THR A 59 -24.82 7.87 4.44
C THR A 59 -25.57 7.34 3.24
N ARG A 60 -24.87 7.16 2.11
CA ARG A 60 -25.41 6.45 0.94
C ARG A 60 -24.96 5.00 0.95
N PHE A 61 -25.88 4.06 1.12
CA PHE A 61 -25.56 2.65 0.97
C PHE A 61 -25.23 2.31 -0.51
N PRO A 62 -24.19 1.50 -0.82
CA PRO A 62 -23.17 0.92 0.07
C PRO A 62 -21.92 1.80 0.26
N ILE A 63 -21.78 2.88 -0.49
CA ILE A 63 -20.56 3.68 -0.67
C ILE A 63 -20.19 4.55 0.57
N GLY A 64 -21.14 4.76 1.48
CA GLY A 64 -20.98 5.65 2.63
C GLY A 64 -20.87 7.10 2.19
N HIS A 65 -19.78 7.76 2.60
CA HIS A 65 -19.47 9.17 2.30
C HIS A 65 -18.32 9.33 1.28
N LEU A 66 -17.84 8.25 0.65
CA LEU A 66 -16.73 8.35 -0.32
C LEU A 66 -17.06 9.30 -1.47
N HIS A 67 -18.33 9.39 -1.88
CA HIS A 67 -18.78 10.33 -2.89
C HIS A 67 -18.57 11.81 -2.50
N LEU A 68 -18.67 12.13 -1.21
CA LEU A 68 -18.40 13.48 -0.70
C LEU A 68 -16.91 13.80 -0.73
N LEU A 69 -16.07 12.80 -0.39
CA LEU A 69 -14.62 12.91 -0.46
C LEU A 69 -14.12 13.03 -1.91
N ALA A 70 -14.69 12.25 -2.83
CA ALA A 70 -14.34 12.31 -4.25
C ALA A 70 -14.71 13.66 -4.89
N LYS A 71 -15.85 14.25 -4.49
CA LYS A 71 -16.31 15.54 -5.03
C LYS A 71 -15.57 16.74 -4.44
N ASN A 72 -15.40 16.76 -3.12
CA ASN A 72 -14.97 17.95 -2.38
C ASN A 72 -13.54 17.84 -1.83
N GLY A 73 -12.88 16.68 -1.99
CA GLY A 73 -11.57 16.44 -1.42
C GLY A 73 -11.58 16.49 0.13
N PRO A 74 -10.42 16.72 0.76
CA PRO A 74 -10.29 16.74 2.22
C PRO A 74 -11.05 17.89 2.89
N ASP A 75 -11.39 18.95 2.15
CA ASP A 75 -12.18 20.07 2.67
C ASP A 75 -13.58 19.67 3.17
N VAL A 76 -14.09 18.52 2.71
CA VAL A 76 -15.34 17.94 3.20
C VAL A 76 -15.36 17.80 4.73
N PHE A 77 -14.23 17.43 5.34
CA PHE A 77 -14.16 17.23 6.79
C PHE A 77 -14.37 18.55 7.54
N ARG A 78 -13.86 19.65 7.00
CA ARG A 78 -14.06 20.99 7.58
C ARG A 78 -15.51 21.44 7.45
N ALA A 79 -16.16 21.16 6.32
CA ALA A 79 -17.58 21.46 6.13
C ALA A 79 -18.46 20.66 7.13
N ILE A 80 -18.22 19.35 7.26
CA ILE A 80 -18.95 18.49 8.19
C ILE A 80 -18.71 18.91 9.64
N THR A 81 -17.47 19.29 10.01
CA THR A 81 -17.14 19.78 11.35
C THR A 81 -17.96 21.02 11.73
N LYS A 82 -18.16 21.95 10.78
CA LYS A 82 -18.94 23.17 11.02
C LYS A 82 -20.43 22.87 11.26
N GLU A 83 -20.97 21.84 10.62
CA GLU A 83 -22.39 21.48 10.69
C GLU A 83 -22.71 20.54 11.87
N TYR A 84 -21.89 19.53 12.11
CA TYR A 84 -22.16 18.46 13.10
C TYR A 84 -21.33 18.59 14.39
N GLY A 85 -20.39 19.54 14.43
CA GLY A 85 -19.52 19.77 15.58
C GLY A 85 -18.18 19.02 15.51
N PRO A 86 -17.39 19.09 16.61
CA PRO A 86 -15.99 18.65 16.63
C PRO A 86 -15.81 17.13 16.69
N ILE A 87 -16.88 16.36 16.93
CA ILE A 87 -16.87 14.89 16.88
C ILE A 87 -18.00 14.47 15.96
N PHE A 88 -17.68 13.76 14.88
CA PHE A 88 -18.70 13.29 13.95
C PHE A 88 -18.34 11.95 13.32
N ARG A 89 -19.35 11.21 12.87
CA ARG A 89 -19.16 9.95 12.15
C ARG A 89 -18.95 10.18 10.66
N PHE A 90 -18.06 9.38 10.07
CA PHE A 90 -17.81 9.36 8.63
C PHE A 90 -17.68 7.91 8.14
N HIS A 91 -18.32 7.53 7.04
CA HIS A 91 -18.27 6.16 6.54
C HIS A 91 -17.44 6.09 5.25
N MET A 92 -16.34 5.34 5.30
CA MET A 92 -15.56 4.98 4.11
C MET A 92 -16.06 3.63 3.60
N GLY A 93 -17.03 3.65 2.69
CA GLY A 93 -17.75 2.43 2.32
C GLY A 93 -18.44 1.82 3.54
N ARG A 94 -18.10 0.57 3.85
CA ARG A 94 -18.61 -0.15 5.03
C ARG A 94 -17.90 0.24 6.34
N GLN A 95 -16.71 0.85 6.28
CA GLN A 95 -15.91 1.16 7.46
C GLN A 95 -16.44 2.44 8.14
N PRO A 96 -16.98 2.35 9.36
CA PRO A 96 -17.39 3.51 10.12
C PRO A 96 -16.17 4.15 10.80
N LEU A 97 -16.06 5.47 10.74
CA LEU A 97 -15.02 6.27 11.38
C LEU A 97 -15.66 7.28 12.32
N VAL A 98 -14.98 7.57 13.43
CA VAL A 98 -15.26 8.74 14.25
C VAL A 98 -14.13 9.73 14.01
N ILE A 99 -14.46 10.91 13.52
CA ILE A 99 -13.51 11.99 13.26
C ILE A 99 -13.58 12.97 14.43
N VAL A 100 -12.39 13.32 14.93
CA VAL A 100 -12.20 14.30 16.00
C VAL A 100 -11.48 15.50 15.38
N ALA A 101 -12.17 16.64 15.35
CA ALA A 101 -11.75 17.85 14.64
C ALA A 101 -11.59 19.04 15.60
N ASN A 102 -11.03 18.79 16.79
CA ASN A 102 -10.68 19.82 17.77
C ASN A 102 -9.33 19.48 18.41
N ALA A 103 -8.48 20.49 18.59
CA ALA A 103 -7.11 20.30 19.07
C ALA A 103 -7.02 19.67 20.47
N GLU A 104 -7.88 20.09 21.41
CA GLU A 104 -7.90 19.55 22.77
C GLU A 104 -8.38 18.10 22.79
N LEU A 105 -9.41 17.79 22.01
CA LEU A 105 -9.90 16.42 21.86
C LEU A 105 -8.88 15.52 21.14
N CYS A 106 -8.15 16.03 20.14
CA CYS A 106 -7.05 15.32 19.51
C CYS A 106 -5.93 15.01 20.50
N LYS A 107 -5.61 15.95 21.42
CA LYS A 107 -4.66 15.73 22.51
C LYS A 107 -5.17 14.67 23.49
N GLU A 108 -6.45 14.70 23.82
CA GLU A 108 -7.11 13.71 24.68
C GLU A 108 -6.99 12.30 24.08
N VAL A 109 -7.38 12.13 22.82
CA VAL A 109 -7.37 10.85 22.12
C VAL A 109 -5.95 10.38 21.83
N GLY A 110 -5.11 11.25 21.27
CA GLY A 110 -3.79 10.89 20.75
C GLY A 110 -2.68 10.81 21.80
N ILE A 111 -2.84 11.44 22.97
CA ILE A 111 -1.83 11.43 24.03
C ILE A 111 -2.36 10.73 25.28
N LYS A 112 -3.45 11.24 25.88
CA LYS A 112 -3.93 10.74 27.17
C LYS A 112 -4.54 9.34 27.05
N LYS A 113 -5.33 9.10 26.01
CA LYS A 113 -6.00 7.82 25.73
C LYS A 113 -5.28 6.95 24.70
N PHE A 114 -4.02 7.26 24.40
CA PHE A 114 -3.24 6.48 23.43
C PHE A 114 -3.16 4.99 23.79
N LYS A 115 -3.15 4.65 25.08
CA LYS A 115 -3.12 3.25 25.55
C LYS A 115 -4.41 2.48 25.23
N ASP A 116 -5.54 3.17 25.08
CA ASP A 116 -6.82 2.56 24.70
C ASP A 116 -6.91 2.44 23.16
N ILE A 117 -6.22 3.32 22.42
CA ILE A 117 -6.27 3.45 20.96
C ILE A 117 -4.84 3.34 20.38
N ARG A 118 -4.14 2.25 20.72
CA ARG A 118 -2.71 2.09 20.41
C ARG A 118 -2.44 1.90 18.92
N ASN A 119 -3.37 1.24 18.24
CA ASN A 119 -3.16 0.77 16.89
C ASN A 119 -3.81 1.69 15.87
N ARG A 120 -3.10 1.91 14.76
CA ARG A 120 -3.68 2.57 13.59
C ARG A 120 -4.72 1.67 12.93
N SER A 121 -5.55 2.26 12.08
CA SER A 121 -6.43 1.51 11.19
C SER A 121 -5.64 0.41 10.50
N THR A 122 -6.22 -0.78 10.39
CA THR A 122 -5.59 -1.90 9.69
C THR A 122 -5.06 -1.41 8.35
N PRO A 123 -3.79 -1.72 7.99
CA PRO A 123 -3.22 -1.33 6.71
C PRO A 123 -4.20 -1.66 5.60
N PRO A 124 -4.40 -0.76 4.63
CA PRO A 124 -5.22 -1.10 3.50
C PRO A 124 -4.62 -2.37 2.88
N PRO A 125 -5.44 -3.37 2.57
CA PRO A 125 -4.96 -4.70 2.16
C PRO A 125 -4.25 -4.73 0.79
N ASN A 126 -4.06 -3.55 0.18
CA ASN A 126 -3.20 -3.30 -0.98
C ASN A 126 -1.71 -3.16 -0.61
N VAL A 127 -1.38 -2.95 0.66
CA VAL A 127 0.01 -2.83 1.09
C VAL A 127 0.72 -4.16 0.87
N GLY A 128 1.71 -4.17 -0.03
CA GLY A 128 2.53 -5.34 -0.36
C GLY A 128 3.09 -6.01 0.90
N THR A 129 3.41 -7.29 0.79
CA THR A 129 4.06 -8.07 1.86
C THR A 129 5.29 -7.36 2.43
N LEU A 130 6.05 -6.65 1.59
CA LEU A 130 7.23 -5.90 1.99
C LEU A 130 6.96 -4.82 3.05
N HIS A 131 5.77 -4.23 3.02
CA HIS A 131 5.44 -3.08 3.86
C HIS A 131 4.58 -3.46 5.07
N GLN A 132 4.06 -4.69 5.16
CA GLN A 132 3.27 -5.14 6.31
C GLN A 132 4.07 -5.11 7.62
N ASP A 133 5.38 -5.37 7.54
CA ASP A 133 6.30 -5.32 8.68
C ASP A 133 6.87 -3.91 8.93
N ALA A 134 6.44 -2.89 8.16
CA ALA A 134 6.89 -1.53 8.40
C ALA A 134 6.37 -1.00 9.74
N LEU A 135 7.19 -0.19 10.41
CA LEU A 135 6.88 0.42 11.73
C LEU A 135 5.51 1.11 11.76
N PHE A 136 5.01 1.64 10.65
CA PHE A 136 3.72 2.34 10.64
C PHE A 136 2.51 1.38 10.65
N LEU A 137 2.70 0.13 10.25
CA LEU A 137 1.64 -0.87 10.03
C LEU A 137 1.67 -2.01 11.05
N THR A 138 2.81 -2.24 11.69
CA THR A 138 2.92 -3.17 12.82
C THR A 138 2.06 -2.72 13.99
N ARG A 139 1.70 -3.67 14.87
CA ARG A 139 0.73 -3.49 15.95
C ARG A 139 1.33 -3.84 17.30
N ASP A 140 0.70 -3.31 18.36
CA ASP A 140 0.90 -3.71 19.75
C ASP A 140 2.38 -3.77 20.20
N SER A 141 2.84 -4.92 20.71
CA SER A 141 4.19 -5.10 21.23
C SER A 141 5.25 -5.01 20.13
N THR A 142 4.97 -5.54 18.93
CA THR A 142 5.88 -5.45 17.78
C THR A 142 6.13 -4.00 17.39
N TRP A 143 5.05 -3.21 17.30
CA TRP A 143 5.15 -1.77 17.06
C TRP A 143 5.98 -1.07 18.13
N SER A 144 5.71 -1.38 19.40
CA SER A 144 6.39 -0.76 20.54
C SER A 144 7.89 -1.07 20.53
N SER A 145 8.26 -2.34 20.30
CA SER A 145 9.66 -2.78 20.20
C SER A 145 10.38 -2.12 19.04
N MET A 146 9.79 -2.12 17.84
CA MET A 146 10.39 -1.45 16.67
C MET A 146 10.56 0.05 16.91
N ARG A 147 9.56 0.72 17.48
CA ARG A 147 9.63 2.14 17.80
C ARG A 147 10.77 2.44 18.77
N ASN A 148 10.91 1.64 19.83
CA ASN A 148 11.95 1.83 20.84
C ASN A 148 13.36 1.59 20.28
N MET A 149 13.52 0.72 19.27
CA MET A 149 14.79 0.56 18.56
C MET A 149 15.13 1.77 17.67
N VAL A 150 14.12 2.39 17.04
CA VAL A 150 14.33 3.49 16.10
C VAL A 150 14.51 4.84 16.78
N ILE A 151 13.82 5.12 17.89
CA ILE A 151 13.86 6.41 18.61
C ILE A 151 15.30 6.91 18.90
N PRO A 152 16.24 6.08 19.39
CA PRO A 152 17.60 6.53 19.69
C PRO A 152 18.36 7.08 18.48
N LEU A 153 18.01 6.65 17.26
CA LEU A 153 18.64 7.14 16.03
C LEU A 153 18.27 8.61 15.73
N TYR A 154 17.12 9.06 16.23
CA TYR A 154 16.58 10.41 16.02
C TYR A 154 16.83 11.35 17.20
N GLN A 155 17.80 11.05 18.08
CA GLN A 155 18.20 11.97 19.14
C GLN A 155 18.76 13.26 18.54
N PRO A 156 18.48 14.44 19.16
CA PRO A 156 18.94 15.74 18.62
C PRO A 156 20.43 15.79 18.31
N ALA A 157 21.28 15.21 19.16
CA ALA A 157 22.73 15.17 18.94
C ALA A 157 23.13 14.36 17.68
N ARG A 158 22.42 13.26 17.39
CA ARG A 158 22.64 12.46 16.17
C ARG A 158 22.19 13.21 14.93
N LEU A 159 21.02 13.87 15.00
CA LEU A 159 20.48 14.67 13.90
C LEU A 159 21.35 15.90 13.60
N ALA A 160 21.87 16.57 14.63
CA ALA A 160 22.78 17.69 14.45
C ALA A 160 24.05 17.29 13.66
N GLY A 161 24.55 16.07 13.87
CA GLY A 161 25.67 15.53 13.11
C GLY A 161 25.37 15.30 11.63
N LEU A 162 24.10 15.25 11.20
CA LEU A 162 23.70 15.10 9.80
C LEU A 162 23.60 16.43 9.06
N ILE A 163 23.54 17.55 9.77
CA ILE A 163 23.38 18.89 9.18
C ILE A 163 24.47 19.21 8.14
N PRO A 164 25.78 18.97 8.40
CA PRO A 164 26.82 19.28 7.41
C PRO A 164 26.63 18.48 6.11
N THR A 165 26.23 17.21 6.22
CA THR A 165 25.92 16.37 5.05
C THR A 165 24.71 16.87 4.29
N MET A 166 23.67 17.33 4.99
CA MET A 166 22.47 17.88 4.35
C MET A 166 22.77 19.20 3.64
N GLN A 167 23.68 20.03 4.18
CA GLN A 167 24.01 21.34 3.63
C GLN A 167 24.50 21.26 2.19
N SER A 168 25.38 20.31 1.86
CA SER A 168 25.89 20.18 0.48
C SER A 168 24.79 19.87 -0.54
N TYR A 169 23.75 19.13 -0.15
CA TYR A 169 22.61 18.85 -1.03
C TYR A 169 21.65 20.04 -1.15
N VAL A 170 21.54 20.85 -0.10
CA VAL A 170 20.80 22.12 -0.14
C VAL A 170 21.50 23.10 -1.07
N ASP A 171 22.83 23.21 -0.98
CA ASP A 171 23.61 24.09 -1.87
C ASP A 171 23.45 23.64 -3.33
N ALA A 172 23.53 22.34 -3.61
CA ALA A 172 23.27 21.79 -4.94
C ALA A 172 21.83 22.06 -5.43
N LEU A 173 20.83 21.99 -4.54
CA LEU A 173 19.45 22.37 -4.89
C LEU A 173 19.36 23.84 -5.30
N VAL A 174 20.01 24.74 -4.55
CA VAL A 174 20.05 26.18 -4.87
C VAL A 174 20.71 26.42 -6.22
N ASP A 175 21.84 25.77 -6.49
CA ASP A 175 22.54 25.88 -7.78
C ASP A 175 21.69 25.35 -8.94
N ASN A 176 20.94 24.27 -8.74
CA ASN A 176 20.03 23.71 -9.74
C ASN A 176 18.84 24.65 -10.02
N ILE A 177 18.31 25.32 -8.99
CA ILE A 177 17.25 26.33 -9.14
C ILE A 177 17.80 27.54 -9.90
N ALA A 178 18.98 28.04 -9.53
CA ALA A 178 19.62 29.17 -10.19
C ALA A 178 20.02 28.87 -11.65
N GLY A 179 20.34 27.61 -11.94
CA GLY A 179 20.67 27.13 -13.29
C GLY A 179 19.46 26.80 -14.16
N CYS A 180 18.22 26.96 -13.68
CA CYS A 180 17.03 26.72 -14.50
C CYS A 180 16.92 27.79 -15.60
N PRO A 181 16.70 27.40 -16.87
CA PRO A 181 16.61 28.34 -18.00
C PRO A 181 15.37 29.23 -17.92
N ASP A 182 14.31 28.75 -17.27
CA ASP A 182 13.08 29.48 -17.00
C ASP A 182 12.95 29.67 -15.48
N GLN A 183 13.14 30.92 -15.02
CA GLN A 183 12.99 31.26 -13.60
C GLN A 183 11.51 31.38 -13.18
N ASP A 184 10.59 31.52 -14.13
CA ASP A 184 9.15 31.61 -13.86
C ASP A 184 8.52 30.21 -13.73
N CYS A 185 9.17 29.17 -14.26
CA CYS A 185 8.68 27.78 -14.21
C CYS A 185 9.73 26.79 -13.66
N ILE A 186 10.00 26.88 -12.35
CA ILE A 186 10.92 25.97 -11.66
C ILE A 186 10.22 24.64 -11.29
N PRO A 187 10.80 23.47 -11.65
CA PRO A 187 10.25 22.15 -11.27
C PRO A 187 10.58 21.78 -9.81
N PHE A 188 10.16 22.62 -8.85
CA PHE A 188 10.54 22.52 -7.44
C PHE A 188 10.25 21.15 -6.81
N CYS A 189 9.07 20.58 -7.09
CA CYS A 189 8.69 19.26 -6.55
C CYS A 189 9.71 18.17 -6.94
N GLN A 190 10.18 18.18 -8.18
CA GLN A 190 11.16 17.21 -8.66
C GLN A 190 12.52 17.43 -8.01
N LEU A 191 13.01 18.67 -8.01
CA LEU A 191 14.30 19.01 -7.43
C LEU A 191 14.36 18.70 -5.92
N SER A 192 13.28 19.04 -5.19
CA SER A 192 13.16 18.72 -3.76
C SER A 192 13.11 17.21 -3.49
N LEU A 193 12.50 16.43 -4.39
CA LEU A 193 12.43 14.98 -4.28
C LEU A 193 13.81 14.35 -4.49
N CYS A 194 14.55 14.79 -5.52
CA CYS A 194 15.93 14.34 -5.77
C CYS A 194 16.82 14.60 -4.54
N MET A 195 16.78 15.84 -4.03
CA MET A 195 17.53 16.23 -2.84
C MET A 195 17.17 15.35 -1.63
N ALA A 196 15.88 15.14 -1.37
CA ALA A 196 15.44 14.32 -0.25
C ALA A 196 15.93 12.88 -0.35
N ILE A 197 15.93 12.30 -1.56
CA ILE A 197 16.37 10.92 -1.78
C ILE A 197 17.88 10.79 -1.63
N ASP A 198 18.66 11.74 -2.12
CA ASP A 198 20.11 11.78 -1.91
C ASP A 198 20.46 11.88 -0.42
N ILE A 199 19.78 12.79 0.31
CA ILE A 199 19.97 12.94 1.76
C ILE A 199 19.65 11.63 2.47
N ILE A 200 18.51 10.99 2.16
CA ILE A 200 18.14 9.69 2.76
C ILE A 200 19.17 8.62 2.40
N GLY A 201 19.58 8.55 1.13
CA GLY A 201 20.63 7.66 0.65
C GLY A 201 21.89 7.76 1.48
N LYS A 202 22.41 8.98 1.60
CA LYS A 202 23.69 9.23 2.25
C LYS A 202 23.60 9.00 3.75
N THR A 203 22.57 9.54 4.40
CA THR A 203 22.45 9.52 5.86
C THR A 203 21.98 8.17 6.42
N ALA A 204 21.05 7.49 5.75
CA ALA A 204 20.49 6.23 6.24
C ALA A 204 21.25 5.00 5.72
N PHE A 205 21.77 5.06 4.49
CA PHE A 205 22.39 3.90 3.82
C PHE A 205 23.88 4.06 3.55
N GLY A 206 24.42 5.27 3.69
CA GLY A 206 25.80 5.60 3.31
C GLY A 206 26.02 5.63 1.80
N ILE A 207 24.95 5.70 1.01
CA ILE A 207 24.98 5.62 -0.47
C ILE A 207 24.75 7.01 -1.04
N GLU A 208 25.55 7.39 -2.04
CA GLU A 208 25.37 8.63 -2.78
C GLU A 208 24.76 8.30 -4.14
N PHE A 209 23.53 8.77 -4.37
CA PHE A 209 22.82 8.47 -5.62
C PHE A 209 23.11 9.49 -6.72
N GLY A 210 23.61 10.69 -6.37
CA GLY A 210 24.02 11.71 -7.34
C GLY A 210 22.85 12.41 -8.04
N LEU A 211 21.62 12.31 -7.52
CA LEU A 211 20.40 12.79 -8.17
C LEU A 211 20.31 14.32 -8.25
N SER A 212 21.00 14.99 -7.34
CA SER A 212 21.04 16.46 -7.21
C SER A 212 22.28 17.06 -7.88
N ARG A 213 23.20 16.24 -8.41
CA ARG A 213 24.41 16.74 -9.07
C ARG A 213 24.09 17.14 -10.51
N LYS A 214 24.63 18.29 -10.93
CA LYS A 214 24.39 18.90 -12.24
C LYS A 214 24.85 17.96 -13.37
N ALA A 215 24.06 17.81 -14.43
CA ALA A 215 24.41 17.07 -15.65
C ALA A 215 25.64 17.62 -16.41
N ALA A 216 26.26 18.71 -15.94
CA ALA A 216 27.46 19.28 -16.53
C ALA A 216 28.74 18.53 -16.11
N ASP A 217 28.74 17.84 -14.95
CA ASP A 217 29.88 17.03 -14.50
C ASP A 217 29.95 15.68 -15.24
N THR A 218 28.85 15.22 -15.85
CA THR A 218 28.83 13.98 -16.65
C THR A 218 29.46 14.14 -18.04
N ALA A 219 29.79 15.37 -18.45
CA ALA A 219 30.47 15.64 -19.72
C ALA A 219 31.99 15.84 -19.57
N ALA A 220 32.51 15.94 -18.34
CA ALA A 220 33.90 16.26 -18.06
C ALA A 220 34.51 15.26 -17.07
N GLY A 221 34.57 14.00 -17.49
CA GLY A 221 35.41 12.97 -16.86
C GLY A 221 34.61 11.88 -16.13
N ASP A 222 34.26 10.83 -16.85
CA ASP A 222 34.64 9.45 -16.53
C ASP A 222 34.08 8.50 -17.61
N ASP A 223 34.97 7.82 -18.32
CA ASP A 223 34.67 6.89 -19.43
C ASP A 223 34.19 5.53 -18.90
N GLY A 224 33.32 5.50 -17.87
CA GLY A 224 33.08 4.25 -17.16
C GLY A 224 31.94 4.17 -16.16
N ASN A 225 30.78 4.81 -16.36
CA ASN A 225 29.59 4.38 -15.58
C ASN A 225 28.22 4.80 -16.15
N GLY A 226 27.89 4.36 -17.37
CA GLY A 226 26.53 4.53 -17.90
C GLY A 226 25.48 3.64 -17.21
N ASP A 227 25.90 2.56 -16.54
CA ASP A 227 25.02 1.55 -15.97
C ASP A 227 24.42 1.99 -14.61
N ASP A 228 25.22 2.58 -13.72
CA ASP A 228 24.74 3.01 -12.39
C ASP A 228 23.73 4.18 -12.46
N ASP A 229 23.96 5.19 -13.32
CA ASP A 229 23.08 6.37 -13.38
C ASP A 229 21.69 6.00 -13.94
N ASP A 230 21.64 5.07 -14.90
CA ASP A 230 20.39 4.51 -15.41
C ASP A 230 19.69 3.64 -14.36
N ASP A 231 20.44 2.88 -13.55
CA ASP A 231 19.89 2.05 -12.47
C ASP A 231 19.28 2.88 -11.34
N VAL A 232 19.92 4.01 -10.97
CA VAL A 232 19.41 4.94 -9.96
C VAL A 232 18.16 5.66 -10.47
N LYS A 233 18.15 6.12 -11.73
CA LYS A 233 16.95 6.73 -12.35
C LYS A 233 15.81 5.73 -12.48
N GLU A 234 16.10 4.48 -12.81
CA GLU A 234 15.10 3.40 -12.83
C GLU A 234 14.53 3.16 -11.43
N PHE A 235 15.38 3.07 -10.41
CA PHE A 235 14.96 2.92 -9.01
C PHE A 235 14.05 4.05 -8.54
N LEU A 236 14.40 5.30 -8.84
CA LEU A 236 13.56 6.46 -8.53
C LEU A 236 12.19 6.38 -9.19
N ARG A 237 12.16 5.98 -10.46
CA ARG A 237 10.92 5.83 -11.22
C ARG A 237 10.05 4.73 -10.62
N GLU A 238 10.65 3.60 -10.22
CA GLU A 238 9.98 2.50 -9.55
C GLU A 238 9.46 2.90 -8.15
N TYR A 239 10.26 3.65 -7.38
CA TYR A 239 9.87 4.16 -6.06
C TYR A 239 8.73 5.18 -6.16
N LYS A 240 8.82 6.16 -7.06
CA LYS A 240 7.76 7.15 -7.31
C LYS A 240 6.46 6.45 -7.69
N LYS A 241 6.54 5.47 -8.59
CA LYS A 241 5.40 4.66 -9.01
C LYS A 241 4.83 3.85 -7.85
N SER A 242 5.67 3.27 -7.00
CA SER A 242 5.25 2.57 -5.76
C SER A 242 4.52 3.52 -4.80
N MET A 243 5.05 4.72 -4.59
CA MET A 243 4.47 5.72 -3.70
C MET A 243 3.14 6.28 -4.22
N GLU A 244 3.02 6.48 -5.53
CA GLU A 244 1.75 6.81 -6.20
C GLU A 244 0.69 5.73 -5.97
N PHE A 245 1.07 4.45 -5.89
CA PHE A 245 0.14 3.36 -5.55
C PHE A 245 -0.23 3.27 -4.06
N ILE A 246 0.59 3.83 -3.16
CA ILE A 246 0.26 3.95 -1.73
C ILE A 246 -0.74 5.08 -1.51
N LYS A 247 -0.72 6.11 -2.37
CA LYS A 247 -1.74 7.16 -2.36
C LYS A 247 -3.10 6.50 -2.58
N MET A 248 -4.03 6.80 -1.69
CA MET A 248 -5.37 6.20 -1.67
C MET A 248 -6.24 6.78 -2.81
N ASP A 249 -5.79 6.65 -4.05
CA ASP A 249 -6.60 6.98 -5.20
C ASP A 249 -7.66 5.89 -5.35
N LEU A 250 -8.93 6.29 -5.36
CA LEU A 250 -10.06 5.41 -5.64
C LEU A 250 -10.00 4.80 -7.07
N SER A 251 -8.96 5.15 -7.85
CA SER A 251 -8.49 4.50 -9.09
C SER A 251 -7.64 3.23 -8.86
N SER A 252 -7.58 2.73 -7.62
CA SER A 252 -6.82 1.55 -7.22
C SER A 252 -7.28 0.26 -7.92
N SER A 253 -6.47 -0.81 -7.78
CA SER A 253 -6.82 -2.14 -8.33
C SER A 253 -8.17 -2.64 -7.82
N LEU A 254 -8.86 -3.47 -8.61
CA LEU A 254 -10.17 -4.03 -8.28
C LEU A 254 -10.16 -4.76 -6.92
N SER A 255 -9.05 -5.42 -6.58
CA SER A 255 -8.90 -6.08 -5.28
C SER A 255 -8.95 -5.10 -4.10
N THR A 256 -8.53 -3.85 -4.30
CA THR A 256 -8.53 -2.79 -3.28
C THR A 256 -9.94 -2.27 -3.03
N ILE A 257 -10.69 -2.01 -4.10
CA ILE A 257 -12.10 -1.63 -4.02
C ILE A 257 -12.90 -2.76 -3.36
N LEU A 258 -12.65 -4.01 -3.76
CA LEU A 258 -13.30 -5.17 -3.17
C LEU A 258 -12.92 -5.33 -1.69
N GLY A 259 -11.67 -5.04 -1.30
CA GLY A 259 -11.24 -5.05 0.10
C GLY A 259 -11.97 -4.07 1.00
N LEU A 260 -12.37 -2.91 0.46
CA LEU A 260 -13.10 -1.91 1.21
C LEU A 260 -14.52 -2.38 1.58
N PHE A 261 -15.15 -3.19 0.72
CA PHE A 261 -16.52 -3.66 0.90
C PHE A 261 -16.61 -5.10 1.41
N LEU A 262 -15.76 -6.01 0.93
CA LEU A 262 -15.68 -7.44 1.24
C LEU A 262 -14.22 -7.91 1.48
N PRO A 263 -13.65 -7.70 2.67
CA PRO A 263 -12.29 -8.15 3.01
C PRO A 263 -12.11 -9.67 2.89
N CYS A 264 -13.18 -10.45 3.11
CA CYS A 264 -13.13 -11.91 3.00
C CYS A 264 -12.90 -12.40 1.56
N VAL A 265 -13.46 -11.71 0.57
CA VAL A 265 -13.31 -12.05 -0.86
C VAL A 265 -12.05 -11.42 -1.45
N GLN A 266 -11.50 -10.41 -0.79
CA GLN A 266 -10.33 -9.73 -1.28
C GLN A 266 -9.10 -10.64 -1.43
N THR A 267 -8.74 -11.41 -0.40
CA THR A 267 -7.55 -12.29 -0.47
C THR A 267 -7.61 -13.26 -1.65
N PRO A 268 -8.72 -14.01 -1.88
CA PRO A 268 -8.82 -14.86 -3.06
C PRO A 268 -8.85 -14.07 -4.37
N CYS A 269 -9.56 -12.92 -4.41
CA CYS A 269 -9.60 -12.06 -5.60
C CYS A 269 -8.22 -11.49 -5.95
N LYS A 270 -7.45 -11.04 -4.96
CA LYS A 270 -6.07 -10.54 -5.10
C LYS A 270 -5.16 -11.64 -5.64
N ARG A 271 -5.26 -12.87 -5.12
CA ARG A 271 -4.49 -14.02 -5.64
C ARG A 271 -4.83 -14.33 -7.09
N LEU A 272 -6.10 -14.21 -7.48
CA LEU A 272 -6.55 -14.43 -8.86
C LEU A 272 -6.04 -13.31 -9.78
N LEU A 273 -6.26 -12.04 -9.42
CA LEU A 273 -5.88 -10.89 -10.24
C LEU A 273 -4.36 -10.77 -10.39
N ARG A 274 -3.58 -11.16 -9.38
CA ARG A 274 -2.11 -11.27 -9.47
C ARG A 274 -1.62 -12.30 -10.50
N ARG A 275 -2.47 -13.22 -10.97
CA ARG A 275 -2.12 -14.19 -12.03
C ARG A 275 -2.52 -13.72 -13.42
N VAL A 276 -3.39 -12.73 -13.54
CA VAL A 276 -3.91 -12.26 -14.83
C VAL A 276 -3.02 -11.12 -15.34
N PRO A 277 -2.27 -11.31 -16.45
CA PRO A 277 -1.42 -10.28 -17.01
C PRO A 277 -2.25 -9.07 -17.46
N GLY A 278 -1.77 -7.86 -17.16
CA GLY A 278 -2.41 -6.59 -17.51
C GLY A 278 -3.21 -5.91 -16.40
N THR A 279 -3.60 -6.64 -15.35
CA THR A 279 -4.29 -6.04 -14.19
C THR A 279 -3.36 -5.15 -13.36
N ALA A 280 -3.94 -4.19 -12.62
CA ALA A 280 -3.18 -3.36 -11.69
C ALA A 280 -2.52 -4.21 -10.58
N ASP A 281 -3.21 -5.23 -10.05
CA ASP A 281 -2.65 -6.17 -9.06
C ASP A 281 -1.45 -6.95 -9.58
N TYR A 282 -1.48 -7.38 -10.85
CA TYR A 282 -0.36 -8.04 -11.51
C TYR A 282 0.84 -7.12 -11.65
N LYS A 283 0.62 -5.87 -12.10
CA LYS A 283 1.69 -4.86 -12.22
C LYS A 283 2.30 -4.53 -10.87
N MET A 284 1.49 -4.43 -9.80
CA MET A 284 1.98 -4.21 -8.44
C MET A 284 2.81 -5.38 -7.93
N ASP A 285 2.35 -6.62 -8.11
CA ASP A 285 3.06 -7.82 -7.66
C ASP A 285 4.37 -8.04 -8.42
N GLN A 286 4.42 -7.71 -9.71
CA GLN A 286 5.68 -7.71 -10.47
C GLN A 286 6.67 -6.67 -9.95
N ASN A 287 6.21 -5.44 -9.68
CA ASN A 287 7.06 -4.39 -9.14
C ASN A 287 7.62 -4.78 -7.75
N GLU A 288 6.76 -5.30 -6.88
CA GLU A 288 7.17 -5.79 -5.55
C GLU A 288 8.21 -6.92 -5.65
N ARG A 289 8.00 -7.91 -6.53
CA ARG A 289 8.98 -8.99 -6.74
C ARG A 289 10.31 -8.49 -7.28
N ARG A 290 10.29 -7.53 -8.20
CA ARG A 290 11.52 -6.93 -8.76
C ARG A 290 12.31 -6.22 -7.67
N LEU A 291 11.63 -5.41 -6.84
CA LEU A 291 12.25 -4.71 -5.74
C LEU A 291 12.84 -5.66 -4.70
N CYS A 292 12.10 -6.71 -4.28
CA CYS A 292 12.62 -7.70 -3.33
C CYS A 292 13.85 -8.43 -3.89
N ARG A 293 13.86 -8.82 -5.17
CA ARG A 293 15.04 -9.46 -5.79
C ARG A 293 16.27 -8.54 -5.78
N ARG A 294 16.09 -7.25 -6.08
CA ARG A 294 17.18 -6.26 -6.02
C ARG A 294 17.71 -6.15 -4.58
N ILE A 295 16.82 -6.05 -3.58
CA ILE A 295 17.20 -6.01 -2.15
C ILE A 295 17.97 -7.28 -1.76
N ASP A 296 17.48 -8.47 -2.11
CA ASP A 296 18.13 -9.74 -1.80
C ASP A 296 19.51 -9.86 -2.44
N ALA A 297 19.67 -9.40 -3.68
CA ALA A 297 20.94 -9.35 -4.37
C ALA A 297 21.95 -8.44 -3.66
N ILE A 298 21.52 -7.25 -3.21
CA ILE A 298 22.35 -6.31 -2.44
C ILE A 298 22.77 -6.93 -1.10
N ILE A 299 21.84 -7.57 -0.37
CA ILE A 299 22.13 -8.23 0.90
C ILE A 299 23.13 -9.38 0.70
N ALA A 300 22.96 -10.17 -0.36
CA ALA A 300 23.87 -11.25 -0.70
C ALA A 300 25.28 -10.73 -1.05
N GLY A 301 25.36 -9.61 -1.79
CA GLY A 301 26.61 -8.91 -2.07
C GLY A 301 27.34 -8.50 -0.78
N ARG A 302 26.65 -7.74 0.08
CA ARG A 302 27.23 -7.27 1.36
C ARG A 302 27.67 -8.40 2.29
N ARG A 303 26.96 -9.54 2.30
CA ARG A 303 27.37 -10.73 3.06
C ARG A 303 28.68 -11.31 2.54
N ARG A 304 28.84 -11.42 1.21
CA ARG A 304 30.08 -11.89 0.59
C ARG A 304 31.26 -10.99 0.91
N ASP A 305 31.09 -9.67 0.85
CA ASP A 305 32.15 -8.70 1.14
C ASP A 305 32.60 -8.77 2.60
N ARG A 306 31.63 -8.94 3.53
CA ARG A 306 31.94 -9.12 4.96
C ARG A 306 32.71 -10.41 5.24
N ASP A 307 32.37 -11.49 4.53
CA ASP A 307 33.02 -12.79 4.69
C ASP A 307 34.41 -12.80 4.03
N ALA A 308 34.59 -12.08 2.92
CA ALA A 308 35.89 -11.85 2.28
C ALA A 308 36.82 -11.01 3.16
N GLY A 309 36.32 -9.92 3.76
CA GLY A 309 37.08 -9.09 4.71
C GLY A 309 37.55 -9.85 5.95
N ARG A 310 36.73 -10.78 6.46
CA ARG A 310 37.12 -11.67 7.58
C ARG A 310 38.22 -12.66 7.21
N ARG A 311 38.23 -13.18 5.97
CA ARG A 311 39.29 -14.09 5.50
C ARG A 311 40.61 -13.35 5.20
N GLY A 312 40.55 -12.12 4.68
CA GLY A 312 41.73 -11.28 4.47
C GLY A 312 42.42 -10.86 5.77
N GLY A 313 41.66 -10.51 6.82
CA GLY A 313 42.21 -10.16 8.13
C GLY A 313 42.84 -11.35 8.89
N ALA A 314 42.34 -12.56 8.68
CA ALA A 314 42.90 -13.77 9.29
C ALA A 314 44.23 -14.23 8.65
N GLY A 315 44.52 -13.78 7.42
CA GLY A 315 45.78 -14.06 6.73
C GLY A 315 46.96 -13.18 7.17
N LEU A 316 46.69 -11.98 7.70
CA LEU A 316 47.74 -11.02 8.07
C LEU A 316 48.38 -11.30 9.43
N HIS A 317 47.75 -12.09 10.29
CA HIS A 317 48.29 -12.47 11.61
C HIS A 317 49.09 -13.78 11.62
N ARG A 318 49.27 -14.44 10.47
CA ARG A 318 50.03 -15.70 10.36
C ARG A 318 51.41 -15.57 9.69
N GLY A 319 51.83 -14.36 9.34
CA GLY A 319 53.10 -14.07 8.67
C GLY A 319 54.13 -13.27 9.48
N ALA A 320 53.87 -13.04 10.78
CA ALA A 320 54.80 -12.38 11.69
C ALA A 320 55.02 -13.26 12.93
N ALA A 321 55.78 -14.33 12.73
CA ALA A 321 56.44 -15.11 13.77
C ALA A 321 57.76 -15.64 13.19
#